data_AF-A0A920V6D4-F1
#
_entry.id   AF-A0A920V6D4-F1
#
_cell.length_a   1.000
_cell.length_b   1.000
_cell.length_c   1.000
_cell.angle_alpha   90.00
_cell.angle_beta   90.00
_cell.angle_gamma   90.00
#
_symmetry.space_group_name_H-M   'P 1'
#
loop_
_entity.id
_entity.type
_entity.pdbx_description
1 polymer ?
#
loop_
_entity_poly.entity_id
_entity_poly.type
_entity_poly.pdbx_seq_one_letter_code
_entity_poly.pdbx_strand_id
1 'polypeptide(L)'
;MEQLLENFALVRDGVLLPGFIFGFVHVSFVILGFYTGWSINRLLKNITKGYIAGIIGAALAHVIADLIAALVDPTMRARTLGIVLGGLLPLLLIPVLEKYVTKSKSHIMVGDHEDIEKDLKDEHHH
;
A
#
# COMPACT_ATOMS: atom_id res chain seq x y z
N MET A 1 -30.77 -11.67 23.58
CA MET A 1 -30.64 -10.83 22.36
C MET A 1 -29.91 -9.52 22.64
N GLU A 2 -29.88 -9.03 23.88
CA GLU A 2 -29.07 -7.87 24.29
C GLU A 2 -27.56 -8.18 24.45
N GLN A 3 -27.19 -9.35 24.99
CA GLN A 3 -25.78 -9.79 25.10
C GLN A 3 -25.04 -10.00 23.76
N LEU A 4 -25.77 -10.18 22.65
CA LEU A 4 -25.16 -10.29 21.32
C LEU A 4 -24.97 -8.92 20.66
N LEU A 5 -25.77 -7.92 21.04
CA LEU A 5 -25.65 -6.54 20.58
C LEU A 5 -24.56 -5.78 21.33
N GLU A 6 -24.36 -6.03 22.64
CA GLU A 6 -23.24 -5.48 23.42
C GLU A 6 -21.87 -5.98 22.94
N ASN A 7 -21.80 -7.21 22.41
CA ASN A 7 -20.57 -7.76 21.84
C ASN A 7 -20.29 -7.32 20.40
N PHE A 8 -21.26 -6.69 19.73
CA PHE A 8 -21.13 -6.20 18.36
C PHE A 8 -20.70 -4.72 18.30
N ALA A 9 -20.73 -4.02 19.44
CA ALA A 9 -20.17 -2.70 19.54
C ALA A 9 -18.65 -2.81 19.43
N LEU A 10 -18.05 -2.01 18.55
CA LEU A 10 -16.60 -1.81 18.44
C LEU A 10 -15.95 -1.26 19.73
N VAL A 11 -16.74 -1.17 20.80
CA VAL A 11 -16.47 -0.62 22.12
C VAL A 11 -16.89 -1.68 23.14
N ARG A 12 -15.91 -2.21 23.88
CA ARG A 12 -16.15 -3.07 25.05
C ARG A 12 -15.77 -2.25 26.29
N ASP A 13 -16.69 -2.15 27.25
CA ASP A 13 -16.48 -1.39 28.50
C ASP A 13 -16.06 0.09 28.29
N GLY A 14 -16.59 0.75 27.25
CA GLY A 14 -16.26 2.15 26.93
C GLY A 14 -14.91 2.37 26.25
N VAL A 15 -14.19 1.29 25.93
CA VAL A 15 -12.89 1.33 25.25
C VAL A 15 -13.03 0.74 23.84
N LEU A 16 -12.62 1.50 22.83
CA LEU A 16 -12.53 1.01 21.45
C LEU A 16 -11.60 -0.22 21.38
N LEU A 17 -11.94 -1.19 20.52
CA LEU A 17 -11.06 -2.32 20.24
C LEU A 17 -9.64 -1.83 19.90
N PRO A 18 -8.59 -2.34 20.56
CA PRO A 18 -7.22 -1.96 20.26
C PRO A 18 -6.91 -2.19 18.77
N GLY A 19 -6.35 -1.19 18.09
CA GLY A 19 -6.11 -1.23 16.65
C GLY A 19 -7.28 -0.79 15.77
N PHE A 20 -8.45 -0.46 16.33
CA PHE A 20 -9.58 0.04 15.54
C PHE A 20 -9.24 1.36 14.83
N ILE A 21 -8.65 2.32 15.56
CA ILE A 21 -8.25 3.62 15.01
C ILE A 21 -7.18 3.39 13.94
N PHE A 22 -6.23 2.49 14.18
CA PHE A 22 -5.22 2.09 13.20
C PHE A 22 -5.88 1.60 11.90
N GLY A 23 -6.78 0.62 11.99
CA GLY A 23 -7.44 0.04 10.81
C GLY A 23 -8.25 1.07 10.03
N PHE A 24 -9.01 1.91 10.74
CA PHE A 24 -9.81 2.97 10.13
C PHE A 24 -8.94 3.99 9.38
N VAL A 25 -7.88 4.49 10.02
CA VAL A 25 -6.99 5.50 9.43
C VAL A 25 -6.20 4.90 8.27
N HIS A 26 -5.65 3.69 8.43
CA HIS A 26 -4.86 3.00 7.40
C HIS A 26 -5.69 2.83 6.11
N VAL A 27 -6.88 2.22 6.20
CA VAL A 27 -7.71 1.95 5.02
C VAL A 27 -8.21 3.25 4.39
N SER A 28 -8.55 4.24 5.21
CA SER A 28 -8.97 5.55 4.72
C SER A 28 -7.85 6.24 3.92
N PHE A 29 -6.60 6.20 4.40
CA PHE A 29 -5.44 6.74 3.69
C PHE A 29 -5.18 6.01 2.36
N VAL A 30 -5.29 4.68 2.36
CA VAL A 30 -5.10 3.86 1.14
C VAL A 30 -6.17 4.20 0.10
N ILE A 31 -7.45 4.26 0.50
CA ILE A 31 -8.56 4.63 -0.39
C ILE A 31 -8.35 6.05 -0.96
N LEU A 32 -8.01 7.02 -0.10
CA LEU A 32 -7.72 8.38 -0.55
C LEU A 32 -6.53 8.41 -1.52
N GLY A 33 -5.48 7.64 -1.27
CA GLY A 33 -4.35 7.52 -2.19
C GLY A 33 -4.76 7.02 -3.58
N PHE A 34 -5.63 6.00 -3.63
CA PHE A 34 -6.16 5.48 -4.89
C PHE A 34 -7.04 6.51 -5.63
N TYR A 35 -7.94 7.18 -4.93
CA TYR A 35 -8.85 8.14 -5.57
C TYR A 35 -8.19 9.47 -5.95
N THR A 36 -7.18 9.91 -5.20
CA THR A 36 -6.45 11.16 -5.49
C THR A 36 -5.39 10.99 -6.57
N GLY A 37 -5.09 9.74 -6.97
CA GLY A 37 -4.01 9.47 -7.92
C GLY A 37 -2.63 9.84 -7.36
N TRP A 38 -2.48 9.88 -6.03
CA TRP A 38 -1.19 10.15 -5.38
C TRP A 38 -0.30 8.93 -5.52
N SER A 39 0.36 8.82 -6.67
CA SER A 39 1.22 7.72 -7.00
C SER A 39 2.68 8.14 -6.83
N ILE A 40 3.35 7.63 -5.79
CA ILE A 40 4.82 7.74 -5.64
C ILE A 40 5.53 7.23 -6.90
N ASN A 41 4.85 6.36 -7.65
CA ASN A 41 5.29 5.85 -8.94
C ASN A 41 5.64 6.96 -9.96
N ARG A 42 4.90 8.08 -9.97
CA ARG A 42 5.18 9.23 -10.84
C ARG A 42 6.52 9.91 -10.52
N LEU A 43 6.94 9.89 -9.25
CA LEU A 43 8.24 10.41 -8.81
C LEU A 43 9.39 9.42 -9.06
N LEU A 44 9.12 8.11 -8.90
CA LEU A 44 10.11 7.03 -9.07
C LEU A 44 10.36 6.61 -10.54
N LYS A 45 9.41 6.91 -11.44
CA LYS A 45 9.51 6.62 -12.89
C LYS A 45 10.74 7.20 -13.56
N ASN A 46 11.30 8.29 -13.04
CA ASN A 46 12.49 8.91 -13.62
C ASN A 46 13.78 8.11 -13.35
N ILE A 47 13.74 7.06 -12.53
CA ILE A 47 14.94 6.37 -12.00
C ILE A 47 14.92 4.86 -12.33
N THR A 48 13.76 4.25 -12.56
CA THR A 48 13.63 2.78 -12.72
C THR A 48 12.63 2.40 -13.83
N LYS A 49 12.64 1.12 -14.26
CA LYS A 49 11.62 0.58 -15.18
C LYS A 49 10.22 0.83 -14.59
N GLY A 50 9.27 1.34 -15.39
CA GLY A 50 7.97 1.84 -14.91
C GLY A 50 7.19 0.86 -14.03
N TYR A 51 7.25 -0.44 -14.31
CA TYR A 51 6.58 -1.46 -13.49
C TYR A 51 7.26 -1.69 -12.12
N ILE A 52 8.59 -1.65 -12.04
CA ILE A 52 9.35 -1.79 -10.78
C ILE A 52 9.12 -0.57 -9.89
N ALA A 53 9.13 0.62 -10.51
CA ALA A 53 8.76 1.86 -9.86
C ALA A 53 7.35 1.73 -9.22
N GLY A 54 6.42 1.03 -9.88
CA GLY A 54 5.06 0.81 -9.40
C GLY A 54 5.00 -0.07 -8.17
N ILE A 55 5.71 -1.20 -8.20
CA ILE A 55 5.78 -2.11 -7.06
C ILE A 55 6.42 -1.42 -5.84
N ILE A 56 7.54 -0.72 -6.04
CA ILE A 56 8.23 0.02 -4.98
C ILE A 56 7.34 1.16 -4.45
N GLY A 57 6.72 1.93 -5.35
CA GLY A 57 5.87 3.06 -4.99
C GLY A 57 4.63 2.64 -4.21
N ALA A 58 3.95 1.56 -4.63
CA ALA A 58 2.79 1.03 -3.94
C ALA A 58 3.15 0.51 -2.54
N ALA A 59 4.25 -0.24 -2.43
CA ALA A 59 4.70 -0.78 -1.15
C ALA A 59 5.18 0.33 -0.20
N LEU A 60 5.89 1.36 -0.68
CA LEU A 60 6.27 2.52 0.13
C LEU A 60 5.04 3.32 0.60
N ALA A 61 4.05 3.52 -0.27
CA ALA A 61 2.81 4.21 0.11
C ALA A 61 2.08 3.48 1.25
N HIS A 62 2.04 2.14 1.20
CA HIS A 62 1.48 1.33 2.28
C HIS A 62 2.25 1.49 3.60
N VAL A 63 3.59 1.43 3.56
CA VAL A 63 4.42 1.63 4.77
C VAL A 63 4.20 3.02 5.38
N ILE A 64 4.01 4.06 4.55
CA ILE A 64 3.71 5.41 5.03
C ILE A 64 2.30 5.46 5.65
N ALA A 65 1.30 4.84 5.03
CA ALA A 65 -0.05 4.75 5.57
C ALA A 65 -0.06 4.03 6.93
N ASP A 66 0.68 2.93 7.05
CA ASP A 66 0.89 2.19 8.29
C ASP A 66 1.57 3.01 9.38
N LEU A 67 2.60 3.78 9.03
CA LEU A 67 3.27 4.70 9.95
C LEU A 67 2.29 5.73 10.50
N ILE A 68 1.54 6.41 9.62
CA ILE A 68 0.58 7.43 10.01
C ILE A 68 -0.51 6.80 10.90
N ALA A 69 -1.07 5.67 10.51
CA ALA A 69 -2.08 4.96 11.28
C ALA A 69 -1.58 4.54 12.66
N ALA A 70 -0.35 4.02 12.76
CA ALA A 70 0.23 3.59 14.03
C ALA A 70 0.60 4.76 14.95
N LEU A 71 0.91 5.93 14.40
CA LEU A 71 1.15 7.14 15.19
C LEU A 71 -0.16 7.75 15.72
N VAL A 72 -1.23 7.68 14.93
CA VAL A 72 -2.55 8.19 15.31
C VAL A 72 -3.20 7.30 16.36
N ASP A 73 -3.08 5.97 16.26
CA ASP A 73 -3.64 5.03 17.24
C ASP A 73 -2.74 4.88 18.49
N PRO A 74 -3.16 5.34 19.68
CA PRO A 74 -2.37 5.25 20.90
C PRO A 74 -2.02 3.81 21.30
N THR A 75 -2.85 2.83 20.92
CA THR A 75 -2.64 1.40 21.24
C THR A 75 -1.56 0.75 20.38
N MET A 76 -1.20 1.38 19.24
CA MET A 76 -0.25 0.85 18.27
C MET A 76 1.10 1.59 18.26
N ARG A 77 1.22 2.74 18.93
CA ARG A 77 2.46 3.55 18.98
C ARG A 77 3.72 2.77 19.39
N ALA A 78 3.59 1.90 20.38
CA ALA A 78 4.71 1.07 20.85
C ALA A 78 5.19 0.06 19.79
N ARG A 79 4.33 -0.25 18.81
CA ARG A 79 4.58 -1.21 17.72
C ARG A 79 4.94 -0.52 16.40
N THR A 80 4.84 0.80 16.31
CA THR A 80 5.09 1.59 15.09
C THR A 80 6.42 1.25 14.43
N LEU A 81 7.51 1.18 15.20
CA LEU A 81 8.83 0.83 14.67
C LEU A 81 8.84 -0.58 14.07
N GLY A 82 8.21 -1.54 14.74
CA GLY A 82 8.10 -2.92 14.23
C GLY A 82 7.29 -3.00 12.94
N ILE A 83 6.19 -2.23 12.84
CA ILE A 83 5.36 -2.16 11.64
C ILE A 83 6.14 -1.56 10.46
N VAL A 84 6.81 -0.43 10.67
CA VAL A 84 7.58 0.24 9.62
C VAL A 84 8.76 -0.62 9.15
N LEU A 85 9.56 -1.12 10.09
CA LEU A 85 10.71 -1.97 9.74
C LEU A 85 10.26 -3.28 9.08
N GLY A 86 9.17 -3.88 9.57
CA GLY A 86 8.56 -5.07 8.99
C GLY A 86 8.01 -4.84 7.59
N GLY A 87 7.49 -3.65 7.29
CA GLY A 87 7.03 -3.27 5.95
C GLY A 87 8.17 -2.90 4.99
N LEU A 88 9.27 -2.35 5.50
CA LEU A 88 10.44 -2.02 4.68
C LEU A 88 11.28 -3.25 4.33
N LEU A 89 11.35 -4.25 5.21
CA LEU A 89 12.23 -5.40 5.01
C LEU A 89 11.94 -6.20 3.71
N PRO A 90 10.68 -6.48 3.33
CA PRO A 90 10.37 -7.15 2.07
C PRO A 90 10.75 -6.36 0.81
N LEU A 91 10.85 -5.02 0.89
CA LEU A 91 11.26 -4.19 -0.26
C LEU A 91 12.67 -4.55 -0.75
N LEU A 92 13.55 -4.98 0.16
CA LEU A 92 14.92 -5.42 -0.18
C LEU A 92 14.93 -6.69 -1.04
N LEU A 93 13.84 -7.46 -1.02
CA LEU A 93 13.70 -8.69 -1.80
C LEU A 93 13.19 -8.44 -3.22
N ILE A 94 12.69 -7.24 -3.54
CA ILE A 94 12.19 -6.90 -4.90
C ILE A 94 13.15 -7.31 -6.03
N PRO A 95 14.47 -7.00 -5.99
CA PRO A 95 15.39 -7.40 -7.08
C PRO A 95 15.57 -8.92 -7.17
N VAL A 96 15.46 -9.64 -6.05
CA VAL A 96 15.50 -11.10 -6.03
C VAL A 96 14.22 -11.67 -6.62
N LEU A 97 13.06 -11.11 -6.26
CA LEU A 97 11.76 -11.51 -6.80
C LEU A 97 11.66 -11.26 -8.31
N GLU A 98 12.21 -10.14 -8.81
CA GLU A 98 12.32 -9.89 -10.27
C GLU A 98 13.17 -10.96 -10.96
N LYS A 99 14.28 -11.37 -10.34
CA LYS A 99 15.19 -12.34 -10.98
C LYS A 99 14.63 -13.77 -10.99
N TYR A 100 13.91 -14.18 -9.94
CA TYR A 100 13.55 -15.59 -9.72
C TYR A 100 12.05 -15.89 -9.89
N VAL A 101 11.15 -14.92 -9.71
CA VAL A 101 9.70 -15.13 -9.76
C VAL A 101 9.09 -14.62 -11.07
N THR A 102 9.54 -13.48 -11.59
CA THR A 102 8.98 -12.95 -12.86
C THR A 102 9.57 -13.69 -14.06
N LYS A 103 8.82 -14.69 -14.55
CA LYS A 103 9.17 -15.50 -15.73
C LYS A 103 8.41 -15.17 -17.02
N SER A 104 7.49 -14.21 -17.03
CA SER A 104 6.71 -13.94 -18.25
C SER A 104 7.31 -12.82 -19.09
N LYS A 105 7.64 -13.14 -20.35
CA LYS A 105 8.00 -12.19 -21.42
C LYS A 105 6.80 -11.42 -21.98
N SER A 106 5.58 -11.70 -21.52
CA SER A 106 4.42 -10.88 -21.86
C SER A 106 4.54 -9.57 -21.11
N HIS A 107 4.58 -8.45 -21.84
CA HIS A 107 4.48 -7.10 -21.31
C HIS A 107 3.30 -7.04 -20.33
N ILE A 108 3.57 -7.17 -19.03
CA ILE A 108 2.50 -7.04 -18.04
C ILE A 108 2.25 -5.54 -17.99
N MET A 109 1.15 -5.08 -18.60
CA MET A 109 0.69 -3.69 -18.50
C MET A 109 0.39 -3.38 -17.04
N VAL A 110 1.43 -3.00 -16.30
CA VAL A 110 1.35 -2.56 -14.92
C VAL A 110 2.00 -1.19 -14.89
N GLY A 111 1.15 -0.18 -14.96
CA GLY A 111 1.53 1.21 -14.98
C GLY A 111 0.33 2.09 -14.64
N ASP A 112 0.61 3.36 -14.40
CA ASP A 112 -0.44 4.36 -14.24
C ASP A 112 -1.19 4.52 -15.58
N HIS A 113 -2.36 5.17 -15.59
CA HIS A 113 -3.16 5.37 -16.80
C HIS A 113 -2.32 5.92 -17.98
N GLU A 114 -1.34 6.78 -17.67
CA GLU A 114 -0.38 7.34 -18.62
C GLU A 114 0.56 6.31 -19.28
N ASP A 115 0.94 5.24 -18.58
CA ASP A 115 1.80 4.19 -19.13
C ASP A 115 0.98 3.27 -20.05
N ILE A 116 -0.24 2.95 -19.64
CA ILE A 116 -1.16 2.14 -20.45
C ILE A 116 -1.50 2.89 -21.73
N GLU A 117 -1.76 4.20 -21.67
CA GLU A 117 -2.01 5.01 -22.86
C GLU A 117 -0.79 5.09 -23.81
N LYS A 118 0.43 5.19 -23.27
CA LYS A 118 1.66 5.18 -24.09
C LYS A 118 1.87 3.82 -24.75
N ASP A 119 1.77 2.73 -23.99
CA ASP A 119 1.93 1.38 -24.53
C ASP A 119 0.89 1.06 -25.61
N LEU A 120 -0.37 1.51 -25.42
CA LEU A 120 -1.44 1.35 -26.42
C LEU A 120 -1.18 2.18 -27.69
N LYS A 121 -0.58 3.37 -27.58
CA LYS A 121 -0.24 4.21 -28.74
C LYS A 121 0.96 3.66 -29.51
N ASP A 122 1.94 3.08 -28.83
CA ASP A 122 3.13 2.51 -29.47
C ASP A 122 2.81 1.25 -30.30
N GLU A 123 1.81 0.44 -29.92
CA GLU A 123 1.37 -0.72 -30.75
C GLU A 123 0.69 -0.32 -32.07
N HIS A 124 0.16 0.90 -32.19
CA HIS A 124 -0.51 1.37 -33.40
C HIS A 124 0.45 1.99 -34.44
N HIS A 125 1.76 1.99 -34.19
CA HIS A 125 2.78 2.57 -35.09
C HIS A 125 3.62 1.53 -35.88
N HIS A 126 3.17 0.27 -35.94
CA HIS A 126 3.79 -0.78 -36.76
C HIS A 126 2.93 -1.22 -37.95
#